data_AF-A0A7K1ZC97-F1
#
_entry.id   AF-A0A7K1ZC97-F1
#
_cell.length_a   1.000
_cell.length_b   1.000
_cell.length_c   1.000
_cell.angle_alpha   90.00
_cell.angle_beta   90.00
_cell.angle_gamma   90.00
#
_symmetry.space_group_name_H-M   'P 1'
#
loop_
_entity.id
_entity.type
_entity.pdbx_description
1 polymer ?
#
loop_
_entity_poly.entity_id
_entity_poly.type
_entity_poly.pdbx_seq_one_letter_code
_entity_poly.pdbx_strand_id
1 'polypeptide(L)'
;MTQLLGRASQGPSTITTIVSDNFAPALHQLPFYGLDIETDTSVDGLDPEVAPVVAAALVGEDFQDVFDGKETDLLTDLDHRLAELEPGVLVTWNGGCFDLPFLRDRAAVCGVTLGLQLVLDPLFPRGRQRSQHHAGGYRARWHDHGHIDAYQVFRADVGASIGLSCALKPLARFVGLEVVEVDSQRIHELSDDERRAYVISDAHLARALIRRRGRPWAGVDQLPLLIGS
;
A
#
# COMPACT_ATOMS: atom_id res chain seq x y z
N MET A 1 53.63 -8.24 -51.98
CA MET A 1 53.70 -8.60 -50.55
C MET A 1 54.45 -7.47 -49.86
N THR A 2 53.99 -6.70 -48.88
CA THR A 2 52.74 -6.55 -48.12
C THR A 2 52.89 -5.19 -47.42
N GLN A 3 51.89 -4.30 -47.52
CA GLN A 3 51.76 -3.15 -46.61
C GLN A 3 51.27 -3.66 -45.25
N LEU A 4 51.68 -3.06 -44.13
CA LEU A 4 50.72 -2.49 -43.18
C LEU A 4 51.39 -1.65 -42.08
N LEU A 5 50.79 -0.49 -41.87
CA LEU A 5 51.04 0.51 -40.84
C LEU A 5 50.71 -0.05 -39.44
N GLY A 6 51.55 0.27 -38.45
CA GLY A 6 51.29 0.02 -37.05
C GLY A 6 50.16 0.93 -36.54
N ARG A 7 49.03 0.34 -36.17
CA ARG A 7 47.91 1.01 -35.49
C ARG A 7 48.20 1.15 -34.00
N ALA A 8 47.92 2.34 -33.47
CA ALA A 8 47.77 2.60 -32.04
C ALA A 8 46.63 1.75 -31.45
N SER A 9 46.90 1.04 -30.36
CA SER A 9 45.88 0.34 -29.58
C SER A 9 45.19 1.32 -28.64
N GLN A 10 43.99 1.74 -29.03
CA GLN A 10 42.99 2.29 -28.11
C GLN A 10 42.50 1.15 -27.21
N GLY A 11 42.96 1.14 -25.95
CA GLY A 11 42.40 0.26 -24.93
C GLY A 11 41.02 0.74 -24.51
N PRO A 12 40.08 -0.16 -24.16
CA PRO A 12 38.75 0.26 -23.74
C PRO A 12 38.85 0.94 -22.36
N SER A 13 38.52 2.24 -22.31
CA SER A 13 38.21 2.93 -21.05
C SER A 13 36.97 2.31 -20.44
N THR A 14 37.18 1.40 -19.49
CA THR A 14 36.11 0.93 -18.61
C THR A 14 35.74 2.09 -17.70
N ILE A 15 34.67 2.81 -18.05
CA ILE A 15 33.96 3.67 -17.11
C ILE A 15 33.32 2.72 -16.10
N THR A 16 34.05 2.43 -15.03
CA THR A 16 33.48 1.85 -13.82
C THR A 16 32.62 2.94 -13.21
N THR A 17 31.33 2.94 -13.56
CA THR A 17 30.32 3.63 -12.76
C THR A 17 30.31 2.93 -11.40
N ILE A 18 31.04 3.50 -10.44
CA ILE A 18 30.85 3.20 -9.03
C ILE A 18 29.48 3.78 -8.71
N VAL A 19 28.44 2.95 -8.84
CA VAL A 19 27.16 3.24 -8.20
C VAL A 19 27.45 3.10 -6.72
N SER A 20 27.57 4.24 -6.06
CA SER A 20 27.77 4.31 -4.62
C SER A 20 26.58 3.61 -3.95
N ASP A 21 26.81 2.41 -3.43
CA ASP A 21 25.95 1.67 -2.50
C ASP A 21 25.85 2.44 -1.16
N ASN A 22 25.33 3.66 -1.18
CA ASN A 22 25.14 4.48 0.00
C ASN A 22 23.69 4.33 0.50
N PHE A 23 23.54 3.46 1.50
CA PHE A 23 22.56 3.55 2.59
C PHE A 23 21.08 3.75 2.19
N ALA A 24 20.51 2.79 1.46
CA ALA A 24 19.13 2.41 1.77
C ALA A 24 19.21 1.48 2.99
N PRO A 25 18.49 1.74 4.11
CA PRO A 25 18.36 0.72 5.15
C PRO A 25 17.91 -0.57 4.48
N ALA A 26 18.60 -1.67 4.80
CA ALA A 26 18.27 -2.92 4.15
C ALA A 26 16.80 -3.23 4.48
N LEU A 27 15.95 -3.38 3.47
CA LEU A 27 14.48 -3.41 3.60
C LEU A 27 13.94 -4.38 4.67
N HIS A 28 14.74 -5.35 5.10
CA HIS A 28 14.46 -6.27 6.19
C HIS A 28 14.47 -5.65 7.60
N GLN A 29 14.99 -4.43 7.76
CA GLN A 29 15.05 -3.69 9.03
C GLN A 29 13.99 -2.60 9.13
N LEU A 30 13.24 -2.35 8.05
CA LEU A 30 12.22 -1.31 8.06
C LEU A 30 10.99 -1.72 8.89
N PRO A 31 10.38 -0.79 9.62
CA PRO A 31 9.10 -1.02 10.28
C PRO A 31 8.00 -1.20 9.23
N PHE A 32 7.04 -2.06 9.57
CA PHE A 32 5.82 -2.27 8.78
C PHE A 32 4.65 -1.62 9.51
N TYR A 33 3.84 -0.86 8.79
CA TYR A 33 2.65 -0.18 9.29
C TYR A 33 1.43 -0.72 8.54
N GLY A 34 0.43 -1.22 9.25
CA GLY A 34 -0.85 -1.61 8.66
C GLY A 34 -1.70 -0.40 8.38
N LEU A 35 -2.29 -0.30 7.20
CA LEU A 35 -3.23 0.74 6.81
C LEU A 35 -4.50 0.10 6.23
N ASP A 36 -5.65 0.62 6.66
CA ASP A 36 -6.98 0.26 6.16
C ASP A 36 -7.92 1.45 6.29
N ILE A 37 -8.94 1.51 5.42
CA ILE A 37 -9.96 2.57 5.43
C ILE A 37 -11.38 2.00 5.41
N GLU A 38 -12.30 2.76 5.98
CA GLU A 38 -13.74 2.53 5.85
C GLU A 38 -14.40 3.67 5.12
N THR A 39 -15.34 3.31 4.24
CA THR A 39 -16.10 4.25 3.44
C THR A 39 -17.59 4.18 3.77
N ASP A 40 -18.29 5.29 3.56
CA ASP A 40 -19.74 5.32 3.74
C ASP A 40 -20.41 4.42 2.69
N THR A 41 -21.15 3.42 3.14
CA THR A 41 -21.82 2.41 2.30
C THR A 41 -23.30 2.70 2.06
N SER A 42 -23.82 3.86 2.46
CA SER A 42 -25.24 4.21 2.32
C SER A 42 -25.73 4.27 0.86
N VAL A 43 -24.83 4.60 -0.08
CA VAL A 43 -25.12 4.64 -1.52
C VAL A 43 -24.26 3.63 -2.29
N ASP A 44 -22.96 3.91 -2.41
CA ASP A 44 -21.96 3.02 -2.99
C ASP A 44 -20.60 3.31 -2.36
N GLY A 45 -20.23 2.55 -1.33
CA GLY A 45 -18.96 2.71 -0.61
C GLY A 45 -17.70 2.48 -1.46
N LEU A 46 -17.85 2.13 -2.73
CA LEU A 46 -16.74 1.82 -3.61
C LEU A 46 -16.52 2.89 -4.69
N ASP A 47 -17.37 3.91 -4.71
CA ASP A 47 -17.28 5.05 -5.60
C ASP A 47 -16.85 6.32 -4.83
N PRO A 48 -15.62 6.81 -5.03
CA PRO A 48 -15.13 8.00 -4.34
C PRO A 48 -15.86 9.29 -4.75
N GLU A 49 -16.69 9.31 -5.80
CA GLU A 49 -17.51 10.49 -6.11
C GLU A 49 -18.67 10.67 -5.11
N VAL A 50 -19.17 9.57 -4.54
CA VAL A 50 -20.39 9.57 -3.71
C VAL A 50 -20.19 9.08 -2.29
N ALA A 51 -19.10 8.36 -2.00
CA ALA A 51 -18.80 7.84 -0.66
C ALA A 51 -17.61 8.57 -0.03
N PRO A 52 -17.79 9.27 1.10
CA PRO A 52 -16.68 9.76 1.90
C PRO A 52 -15.94 8.63 2.61
N VAL A 53 -14.67 8.88 2.95
CA VAL A 53 -13.93 8.11 3.96
C VAL A 53 -14.48 8.48 5.35
N VAL A 54 -14.89 7.48 6.12
CA VAL A 54 -15.50 7.65 7.44
C VAL A 54 -14.61 7.19 8.60
N ALA A 55 -13.61 6.38 8.31
CA ALA A 55 -12.53 6.05 9.24
C ALA A 55 -11.28 5.59 8.47
N ALA A 56 -10.11 5.77 9.07
CA ALA A 56 -8.87 5.12 8.65
C ALA A 56 -8.10 4.66 9.89
N ALA A 57 -7.39 3.53 9.80
CA ALA A 57 -6.50 3.07 10.86
C ALA A 57 -5.06 2.94 10.39
N LEU A 58 -4.13 3.31 11.26
CA LEU A 58 -2.70 3.11 11.08
C LEU A 58 -2.13 2.35 12.28
N VAL A 59 -1.60 1.16 12.03
CA VAL A 59 -1.15 0.24 13.09
C VAL A 59 0.34 -0.05 12.98
N GLY A 60 1.09 0.30 14.01
CA GLY A 60 2.52 0.03 14.15
C GLY A 60 2.83 -1.17 15.04
N GLU A 61 4.07 -1.23 15.55
CA GLU A 61 4.44 -2.19 16.60
C GLU A 61 3.88 -1.76 17.96
N ASP A 62 4.02 -0.48 18.29
CA ASP A 62 3.69 0.06 19.62
C ASP A 62 2.50 1.06 19.59
N PHE A 63 1.80 1.18 18.46
CA PHE A 63 0.69 2.12 18.32
C PHE A 63 -0.44 1.59 17.42
N GLN A 64 -1.63 2.14 17.64
CA GLN A 64 -2.84 1.93 16.84
C GLN A 64 -3.60 3.25 16.80
N ASP A 65 -3.46 3.99 15.71
CA ASP A 65 -4.09 5.29 15.52
C ASP A 65 -5.35 5.11 14.67
N VAL A 66 -6.44 5.79 15.05
CA VAL A 66 -7.67 5.87 14.24
C VAL A 66 -7.98 7.31 13.96
N PHE A 67 -8.28 7.59 12.70
CA PHE A 67 -8.67 8.88 12.18
C PHE A 67 -10.14 8.80 11.77
N ASP A 68 -10.98 9.63 12.36
CA ASP A 68 -12.41 9.73 12.05
C ASP A 68 -12.95 11.15 12.28
N GLY A 69 -14.25 11.34 12.07
CA GLY A 69 -14.90 12.65 12.14
C GLY A 69 -15.04 13.28 10.76
N LYS A 70 -14.76 14.58 10.66
CA LYS A 70 -14.86 15.29 9.38
C LYS A 70 -13.78 14.78 8.43
N GLU A 71 -14.17 14.33 7.25
CA GLU A 71 -13.27 13.70 6.26
C GLU A 71 -12.02 14.55 5.94
N THR A 72 -12.15 15.88 5.81
CA THR A 72 -10.99 16.77 5.58
C THR A 72 -9.96 16.68 6.70
N ASP A 73 -10.42 16.62 7.95
CA ASP A 73 -9.55 16.59 9.12
C ASP A 73 -8.91 15.19 9.24
N LEU A 74 -9.71 14.13 9.05
CA LEU A 74 -9.25 12.74 8.95
C LEU A 74 -8.10 12.59 7.94
N LEU A 75 -8.30 13.05 6.70
CA LEU A 75 -7.30 12.94 5.63
C LEU A 75 -6.03 13.73 5.94
N THR A 76 -6.18 14.92 6.52
CA THR A 76 -5.05 15.77 6.91
C THR A 76 -4.24 15.15 8.04
N ASP A 77 -4.92 14.64 9.07
CA ASP A 77 -4.28 14.04 10.25
C ASP A 77 -3.59 12.72 9.90
N LEU A 78 -4.18 11.91 9.01
CA LEU A 78 -3.54 10.69 8.49
C LEU A 78 -2.27 11.02 7.70
N ASP A 79 -2.32 12.00 6.79
CA ASP A 79 -1.16 12.43 6.00
C ASP A 79 -0.03 12.95 6.90
N HIS A 80 -0.36 13.84 7.84
CA HIS A 80 0.61 14.35 8.82
C HIS A 80 1.20 13.24 9.67
N ARG A 81 0.39 12.28 10.13
CA ARG A 81 0.89 11.17 10.93
C ARG A 81 1.92 10.35 10.15
N LEU A 82 1.65 10.07 8.88
CA LEU A 82 2.60 9.36 8.01
C LEU A 82 3.87 10.19 7.81
N ALA A 83 3.76 11.50 7.59
CA ALA A 83 4.94 12.36 7.45
C ALA A 83 5.85 12.40 8.70
N GLU A 84 5.29 12.20 9.90
CA GLU A 84 6.01 12.19 11.17
C GLU A 84 6.65 10.84 11.53
N LEU A 85 6.15 9.74 10.97
CA LEU A 85 6.66 8.40 11.27
C LEU A 85 8.04 8.19 10.67
N GLU A 86 8.83 7.33 11.31
CA GLU A 86 10.08 6.89 10.72
C GLU A 86 9.82 6.17 9.38
N PRO A 87 10.70 6.34 8.37
CA PRO A 87 10.58 5.68 7.08
C PRO A 87 10.32 4.18 7.22
N GLY A 88 9.42 3.64 6.40
CA GLY A 88 8.92 2.28 6.60
C GLY A 88 8.16 1.72 5.41
N VAL A 89 7.32 0.72 5.69
CA VAL A 89 6.49 0.06 4.67
C VAL A 89 5.02 0.08 5.09
N LEU A 90 4.17 0.71 4.29
CA LEU A 90 2.72 0.64 4.41
C LEU A 90 2.21 -0.68 3.85
N VAL A 91 1.48 -1.43 4.67
CA VAL A 91 0.87 -2.71 4.36
C VAL A 91 -0.63 -2.51 4.26
N THR A 92 -1.20 -2.77 3.09
CA THR A 92 -2.65 -2.77 2.88
C THR A 92 -3.12 -4.15 2.44
N TRP A 93 -4.43 -4.38 2.46
CA TRP A 93 -5.04 -5.55 1.83
C TRP A 93 -5.84 -5.14 0.60
N ASN A 94 -5.28 -5.31 -0.60
CA ASN A 94 -5.86 -4.83 -1.86
C ASN A 94 -5.88 -3.29 -1.99
N GLY A 95 -5.09 -2.57 -1.19
CA GLY A 95 -5.07 -1.11 -1.18
C GLY A 95 -4.43 -0.47 -2.39
N GLY A 96 -3.61 -1.21 -3.17
CA GLY A 96 -3.16 -0.73 -4.47
C GLY A 96 -4.31 -0.62 -5.49
N CYS A 97 -5.40 -1.36 -5.28
CA CYS A 97 -6.57 -1.36 -6.15
C CYS A 97 -7.78 -0.62 -5.56
N PHE A 98 -7.75 -0.25 -4.28
CA PHE A 98 -8.87 0.37 -3.58
C PHE A 98 -8.43 1.54 -2.69
N ASP A 99 -7.89 1.26 -1.51
CA ASP A 99 -7.65 2.24 -0.44
C ASP A 99 -6.90 3.49 -0.92
N LEU A 100 -5.73 3.29 -1.53
CA LEU A 100 -4.84 4.38 -1.92
C LEU A 100 -5.40 5.24 -3.08
N PRO A 101 -5.87 4.65 -4.20
CA PRO A 101 -6.53 5.44 -5.21
C PRO A 101 -7.81 6.14 -4.70
N PHE A 102 -8.59 5.51 -3.82
CA PHE A 102 -9.77 6.11 -3.20
C PHE A 102 -9.40 7.33 -2.35
N LEU A 103 -8.37 7.22 -1.50
CA LEU A 103 -7.84 8.32 -0.69
C LEU A 103 -7.34 9.48 -1.55
N ARG A 104 -6.64 9.21 -2.66
CA ARG A 104 -6.22 10.26 -3.61
C ARG A 104 -7.42 11.03 -4.16
N ASP A 105 -8.44 10.32 -4.61
CA ASP A 105 -9.61 10.94 -5.24
C ASP A 105 -10.43 11.74 -4.22
N ARG A 106 -10.64 11.21 -3.01
CA ARG A 106 -11.31 11.92 -1.91
C ARG A 106 -10.53 13.14 -1.42
N ALA A 107 -9.21 13.04 -1.32
CA ALA A 107 -8.39 14.20 -0.98
C ALA A 107 -8.52 15.32 -2.02
N ALA A 108 -8.57 14.99 -3.31
CA ALA A 108 -8.83 15.98 -4.36
C ALA A 108 -10.21 16.64 -4.21
N VAL A 109 -11.26 15.88 -3.88
CA VAL A 109 -12.61 16.41 -3.61
C VAL A 109 -12.61 17.33 -2.38
N CYS A 110 -11.88 16.97 -1.31
CA CYS A 110 -11.79 17.75 -0.08
C CYS A 110 -10.80 18.93 -0.17
N GLY A 111 -10.01 19.05 -1.24
CA GLY A 111 -8.95 20.04 -1.35
C GLY A 111 -7.75 19.79 -0.42
N VAL A 112 -7.52 18.53 -0.01
CA VAL A 112 -6.38 18.11 0.81
C VAL A 112 -5.25 17.65 -0.11
N THR A 113 -4.03 18.10 0.13
CA THR A 113 -2.84 17.62 -0.59
C THR A 113 -2.20 16.51 0.21
N LEU A 114 -2.08 15.31 -0.37
CA LEU A 114 -1.42 14.17 0.26
C LEU A 114 0.02 14.00 -0.25
N GLY A 115 0.90 13.46 0.59
CA GLY A 115 2.22 12.95 0.20
C GLY A 115 2.18 11.63 -0.59
N LEU A 116 1.00 11.20 -1.04
CA LEU A 116 0.74 9.95 -1.73
C LEU A 116 1.08 10.03 -3.22
N GLN A 117 1.98 9.15 -3.66
CA GLN A 117 2.37 8.96 -5.06
C GLN A 117 1.83 7.63 -5.56
N LEU A 118 1.15 7.65 -6.71
CA LEU A 118 0.57 6.46 -7.34
C LEU A 118 1.07 6.31 -8.77
N VAL A 119 1.57 5.13 -9.10
CA VAL A 119 1.98 4.74 -10.45
C VAL A 119 1.13 3.55 -10.88
N LEU A 120 0.38 3.72 -11.95
CA LEU A 120 -0.42 2.63 -12.54
C LEU A 120 0.53 1.50 -12.95
N ASP A 121 0.26 0.28 -12.50
CA ASP A 121 1.00 -0.91 -12.92
C ASP A 121 0.12 -1.74 -13.87
N PRO A 122 0.45 -1.82 -15.17
CA PRO A 122 -0.30 -2.62 -16.15
C PRO A 122 -0.33 -4.11 -15.85
N LEU A 123 0.64 -4.61 -15.07
CA LEU A 123 0.72 -6.01 -14.65
C LEU A 123 -0.08 -6.26 -13.37
N PHE A 124 -0.55 -5.21 -12.68
CA PHE A 124 -1.41 -5.40 -11.54
C PHE A 124 -2.79 -5.83 -12.02
N PRO A 125 -3.27 -7.04 -11.64
CA PRO A 125 -4.54 -7.53 -12.12
C PRO A 125 -5.63 -6.53 -11.75
N ARG A 126 -6.49 -6.16 -12.72
CA ARG A 126 -7.64 -5.27 -12.49
C ARG A 126 -8.59 -5.71 -11.37
N GLY A 127 -8.45 -6.93 -10.84
CA GLY A 127 -9.27 -7.45 -9.76
C GLY A 127 -10.77 -7.31 -10.07
N ARG A 128 -11.59 -7.30 -9.02
CA ARG A 128 -12.89 -6.62 -9.12
C ARG A 128 -12.60 -5.13 -8.98
N GLN A 129 -12.15 -4.50 -10.05
CA GLN A 129 -12.14 -3.05 -10.13
C GLN A 129 -13.58 -2.57 -9.99
N ARG A 130 -13.85 -1.81 -8.94
CA ARG A 130 -15.20 -1.34 -8.62
C ARG A 130 -15.37 0.16 -8.77
N SER A 131 -14.28 0.93 -8.89
CA SER A 131 -14.36 2.31 -9.38
C SER A 131 -14.18 2.35 -10.89
N GLN A 132 -15.04 3.11 -11.55
CA GLN A 132 -15.01 3.43 -12.98
C GLN A 132 -13.87 4.40 -13.35
N HIS A 133 -13.20 4.99 -12.35
CA HIS A 133 -12.20 6.05 -12.50
C HIS A 133 -10.75 5.56 -12.65
N HIS A 134 -10.49 4.29 -12.37
CA HIS A 134 -9.14 3.74 -12.44
C HIS A 134 -8.99 2.69 -13.53
N ALA A 135 -7.82 2.61 -14.14
CA ALA A 135 -7.53 1.71 -15.25
C ALA A 135 -6.88 0.37 -14.83
N GLY A 136 -6.43 0.27 -13.59
CA GLY A 136 -5.85 -0.91 -12.97
C GLY A 136 -5.45 -0.66 -11.51
N GLY A 137 -4.63 -1.55 -10.95
CA GLY A 137 -4.01 -1.34 -9.65
C GLY A 137 -2.79 -0.41 -9.73
N TYR A 138 -2.46 0.21 -8.61
CA TYR A 138 -1.35 1.15 -8.48
C TYR A 138 -0.27 0.60 -7.56
N ARG A 139 0.98 0.85 -7.94
CA ARG A 139 2.08 0.88 -6.99
C ARG A 139 2.14 2.23 -6.32
N ALA A 140 2.58 2.24 -5.08
CA ALA A 140 2.50 3.43 -4.26
C ALA A 140 3.74 3.70 -3.42
N ARG A 141 3.88 4.98 -3.05
CA ARG A 141 4.71 5.47 -1.95
C ARG A 141 3.93 6.59 -1.28
N TRP A 142 4.03 6.72 0.03
CA TRP A 142 3.45 7.85 0.75
C TRP A 142 4.50 8.43 1.69
N HIS A 143 4.88 9.69 1.45
CA HIS A 143 6.07 10.29 2.06
C HIS A 143 7.29 9.36 1.93
N ASP A 144 7.91 8.97 3.04
CA ASP A 144 9.07 8.08 3.08
C ASP A 144 8.70 6.61 3.30
N HIS A 145 7.45 6.25 3.07
CA HIS A 145 6.99 4.87 3.17
C HIS A 145 6.79 4.22 1.80
N GLY A 146 7.53 3.13 1.56
CA GLY A 146 7.18 2.21 0.49
C GLY A 146 5.83 1.53 0.78
N HIS A 147 5.25 0.89 -0.22
CA HIS A 147 3.97 0.20 -0.07
C HIS A 147 4.10 -1.29 -0.43
N ILE A 148 3.32 -2.12 0.24
CA ILE A 148 3.10 -3.52 -0.12
C ILE A 148 1.59 -3.83 -0.07
N ASP A 149 1.07 -4.29 -1.21
CA ASP A 149 -0.29 -4.83 -1.28
C ASP A 149 -0.25 -6.32 -0.88
N ALA A 150 -0.64 -6.60 0.36
CA ALA A 150 -0.57 -7.95 0.92
C ALA A 150 -1.48 -8.94 0.20
N TYR A 151 -2.64 -8.49 -0.28
CA TYR A 151 -3.57 -9.33 -1.02
C TYR A 151 -2.88 -9.94 -2.25
N GLN A 152 -2.11 -9.14 -2.97
CA GLN A 152 -1.47 -9.55 -4.22
C GLN A 152 -0.33 -10.53 -3.96
N VAL A 153 0.43 -10.30 -2.89
CA VAL A 153 1.47 -11.22 -2.41
C VAL A 153 0.88 -12.59 -2.04
N PHE A 154 -0.20 -12.61 -1.25
CA PHE A 154 -0.82 -13.87 -0.83
C PHE A 154 -1.59 -14.56 -1.95
N ARG A 155 -2.19 -13.81 -2.88
CA ARG A 155 -2.85 -14.36 -4.06
C ARG A 155 -1.87 -15.09 -4.98
N ALA A 156 -0.69 -14.52 -5.20
CA ALA A 156 0.34 -15.13 -6.03
C ALA A 156 0.86 -16.45 -5.47
N ASP A 157 0.88 -16.60 -4.14
CA ASP A 157 1.44 -17.79 -3.47
C ASP A 157 0.36 -18.76 -2.98
N VAL A 158 -0.40 -18.35 -1.96
CA VAL A 158 -1.37 -19.18 -1.22
C VAL A 158 -2.62 -19.42 -2.06
N GLY A 159 -3.13 -18.37 -2.72
CA GLY A 159 -4.31 -18.48 -3.59
C GLY A 159 -4.09 -19.43 -4.77
N ALA A 160 -2.89 -19.39 -5.37
CA ALA A 160 -2.51 -20.27 -6.47
C ALA A 160 -2.32 -21.74 -6.04
N SER A 161 -2.01 -21.99 -4.76
CA SER A 161 -1.54 -23.31 -4.30
C SER A 161 -2.54 -24.08 -3.44
N ILE A 162 -3.42 -23.40 -2.69
CA ILE A 162 -4.19 -24.03 -1.59
C ILE A 162 -5.71 -23.94 -1.80
N GLY A 163 -6.19 -23.28 -2.85
CA GLY A 163 -7.63 -23.15 -3.14
C GLY A 163 -8.44 -22.40 -2.08
N LEU A 164 -7.75 -21.74 -1.12
CA LEU A 164 -8.35 -20.90 -0.09
C LEU A 164 -8.65 -19.51 -0.68
N SER A 165 -9.76 -18.90 -0.25
CA SER A 165 -10.03 -17.50 -0.55
C SER A 165 -8.91 -16.62 0.01
N CYS A 166 -8.28 -15.81 -0.84
CA CYS A 166 -7.34 -14.77 -0.43
C CYS A 166 -8.05 -13.51 0.07
N ALA A 167 -9.30 -13.59 0.53
CA ALA A 167 -9.85 -12.50 1.32
C ALA A 167 -9.13 -12.42 2.68
N LEU A 168 -9.08 -11.22 3.27
CA LEU A 168 -8.36 -10.96 4.52
C LEU A 168 -8.81 -11.90 5.65
N LYS A 169 -10.13 -11.96 5.90
CA LYS A 169 -10.70 -12.69 7.05
C LYS A 169 -10.49 -14.20 6.97
N PRO A 170 -10.80 -14.89 5.85
CA PRO A 170 -10.53 -16.33 5.75
C PRO A 170 -9.05 -16.68 5.94
N LEU A 171 -8.14 -15.88 5.38
CA LEU A 171 -6.72 -16.13 5.51
C LEU A 171 -6.20 -15.85 6.93
N ALA A 172 -6.66 -14.77 7.56
CA ALA A 172 -6.36 -14.45 8.96
C ALA A 172 -6.77 -15.61 9.89
N ARG A 173 -8.00 -16.11 9.76
CA ARG A 173 -8.48 -17.27 10.52
C ARG A 173 -7.63 -18.51 10.29
N PHE A 174 -7.26 -18.77 9.03
CA PHE A 174 -6.46 -19.94 8.68
C PHE A 174 -5.10 -19.96 9.41
N VAL A 175 -4.50 -18.78 9.66
CA VAL A 175 -3.24 -18.66 10.41
C VAL A 175 -3.44 -18.42 11.91
N GLY A 176 -4.67 -18.56 12.42
CA GLY A 176 -5.00 -18.45 13.84
C GLY A 176 -5.04 -17.01 14.38
N LEU A 177 -5.27 -16.01 13.53
CA LEU A 177 -5.54 -14.64 13.99
C LEU A 177 -7.00 -14.48 14.40
N GLU A 178 -7.22 -13.69 15.45
CA GLU A 178 -8.57 -13.23 15.82
C GLU A 178 -9.07 -12.19 14.81
N VAL A 179 -10.34 -12.29 14.47
CA VAL A 179 -10.96 -11.48 13.43
C VAL A 179 -12.22 -10.82 13.98
N VAL A 180 -12.30 -9.50 13.82
CA VAL A 180 -13.56 -8.75 13.96
C VAL A 180 -14.32 -8.83 12.63
N GLU A 181 -15.61 -9.16 12.65
CA GLU A 181 -16.46 -9.14 11.46
C GLU A 181 -17.67 -8.25 11.64
N VAL A 182 -18.01 -7.56 10.57
CA VAL A 182 -19.20 -6.72 10.43
C VAL A 182 -19.86 -7.02 9.08
N ASP A 183 -21.09 -6.54 8.89
CA ASP A 183 -21.72 -6.55 7.58
C ASP A 183 -21.13 -5.42 6.72
N SER A 184 -20.29 -5.77 5.75
CA SER A 184 -19.62 -4.81 4.86
C SER A 184 -20.59 -4.01 3.97
N GLN A 185 -21.86 -4.39 3.88
CA GLN A 185 -22.88 -3.61 3.16
C GLN A 185 -23.55 -2.56 4.05
N ARG A 186 -23.26 -2.56 5.35
CA ARG A 186 -23.94 -1.76 6.37
C ARG A 186 -22.94 -1.05 7.30
N ILE A 187 -21.74 -0.73 6.77
CA ILE A 187 -20.73 0.05 7.50
C ILE A 187 -21.30 1.38 8.01
N HIS A 188 -22.19 2.00 7.23
CA HIS A 188 -22.88 3.25 7.61
C HIS A 188 -23.84 3.13 8.80
N GLU A 189 -24.16 1.91 9.24
CA GLU A 189 -25.01 1.66 10.41
C GLU A 189 -24.21 1.33 11.68
N LEU A 190 -22.90 1.10 11.56
CA LEU A 190 -22.05 0.79 12.71
C LEU A 190 -21.95 2.00 13.63
N SER A 191 -21.93 1.74 14.94
CA SER A 191 -21.52 2.76 15.90
C SER A 191 -20.05 3.16 15.66
N ASP A 192 -19.66 4.33 16.16
CA ASP A 192 -18.29 4.81 16.04
C ASP A 192 -17.29 3.83 16.66
N ASP A 193 -17.61 3.23 17.80
CA ASP A 193 -16.73 2.28 18.48
C ASP A 193 -16.60 0.95 17.71
N GLU A 194 -17.70 0.45 17.12
CA GLU A 194 -17.66 -0.75 16.26
C GLU A 194 -16.84 -0.50 15.00
N ARG A 195 -17.03 0.66 14.36
CA ARG A 195 -16.28 1.06 13.16
C ARG A 195 -14.79 1.20 13.47
N ARG A 196 -14.42 1.87 14.56
CA ARG A 196 -13.03 2.00 15.04
C ARG A 196 -12.38 0.63 15.28
N ALA A 197 -13.07 -0.26 16.00
CA ALA A 197 -12.56 -1.60 16.29
C ALA A 197 -12.36 -2.42 15.01
N TYR A 198 -13.27 -2.28 14.05
CA TYR A 198 -13.23 -2.99 12.78
C TYR A 198 -12.05 -2.53 11.90
N VAL A 199 -11.88 -1.22 11.69
CA VAL A 199 -10.78 -0.69 10.86
C VAL A 199 -9.40 -0.96 11.49
N ILE A 200 -9.28 -0.88 12.82
CA ILE A 200 -8.04 -1.27 13.53
C ILE A 200 -7.73 -2.75 13.27
N SER A 201 -8.75 -3.61 13.39
CA SER A 201 -8.59 -5.05 13.16
C SER A 201 -8.02 -5.29 11.76
N ASP A 202 -8.51 -4.61 10.72
CA ASP A 202 -8.11 -4.91 9.34
C ASP A 202 -6.73 -4.40 8.98
N ALA A 203 -6.38 -3.19 9.43
CA ALA A 203 -5.01 -2.69 9.38
C ALA A 203 -4.03 -3.65 10.12
N HIS A 204 -4.40 -4.09 11.32
CA HIS A 204 -3.58 -5.03 12.10
C HIS A 204 -3.42 -6.38 11.39
N LEU A 205 -4.51 -6.96 10.88
CA LEU A 205 -4.50 -8.25 10.19
C LEU A 205 -3.61 -8.22 8.94
N ALA A 206 -3.73 -7.18 8.12
CA ALA A 206 -2.92 -7.01 6.91
C ALA A 206 -1.42 -7.00 7.26
N ARG A 207 -1.02 -6.18 8.24
CA ARG A 207 0.35 -6.11 8.76
C ARG A 207 0.82 -7.46 9.32
N ALA A 208 0.01 -8.09 10.17
CA ALA A 208 0.36 -9.32 10.87
C ALA A 208 0.53 -10.51 9.91
N LEU A 209 -0.21 -10.54 8.81
CA LEU A 209 -0.05 -11.55 7.76
C LEU A 209 1.27 -11.38 7.01
N ILE A 210 1.62 -10.16 6.59
CA ILE A 210 2.91 -9.90 5.93
C ILE A 210 4.08 -10.23 6.86
N ARG A 211 4.05 -9.80 8.13
CA ARG A 211 5.14 -10.07 9.09
C ARG A 211 5.42 -11.55 9.33
N ARG A 212 4.44 -12.43 9.11
CA ARG A 212 4.62 -13.89 9.24
C ARG A 212 5.36 -14.54 8.06
N ARG A 213 5.59 -13.80 6.97
CA ARG A 213 6.33 -14.33 5.82
C ARG A 213 7.84 -14.39 6.13
N GLY A 214 8.55 -15.33 5.50
CA GLY A 214 10.02 -15.40 5.64
C GLY A 214 10.77 -14.27 4.94
N ARG A 215 10.14 -13.58 3.98
CA ARG A 215 10.68 -12.41 3.26
C ARG A 215 9.58 -11.36 3.07
N PRO A 216 9.16 -10.65 4.13
CA PRO A 216 8.05 -9.69 4.05
C PRO A 216 8.35 -8.51 3.12
N TRP A 217 9.63 -8.13 2.96
CA TRP A 217 10.06 -7.03 2.09
C TRP A 217 10.05 -7.35 0.58
N ALA A 218 9.92 -8.62 0.19
CA ALA A 218 10.04 -9.00 -1.22
C ALA A 218 8.89 -8.49 -2.11
N GLY A 219 7.78 -8.06 -1.51
CA GLY A 219 6.63 -7.50 -2.21
C GLY A 219 6.56 -5.97 -2.19
N VAL A 220 7.56 -5.28 -1.62
CA VAL A 220 7.54 -3.81 -1.54
C VAL A 220 7.67 -3.21 -2.94
N ASP A 221 6.75 -2.31 -3.25
CA ASP A 221 6.66 -1.59 -4.49
C ASP A 221 7.99 -0.89 -4.83
N GLN A 222 8.47 -1.16 -6.04
CA GLN A 222 9.64 -0.49 -6.59
C GLN A 222 9.13 0.61 -7.51
N LEU A 223 8.93 1.80 -6.97
CA LEU A 223 8.73 2.98 -7.79
C LEU A 223 10.08 3.44 -8.34
N PRO A 224 10.16 3.88 -9.61
CA PRO A 224 11.33 4.60 -10.07
C PRO A 224 11.57 5.76 -9.09
N LEU A 225 12.78 5.86 -8.53
CA LEU A 225 13.20 7.13 -7.92
C LEU A 225 13.01 8.16 -9.01
N LEU A 226 12.06 9.09 -8.83
CA LEU A 226 11.84 10.17 -9.78
C LEU A 226 13.21 10.76 -10.12
N ILE A 227 13.60 10.65 -11.41
CA ILE A 227 14.69 11.46 -11.95
C ILE A 227 14.29 12.89 -11.62
N GLY A 228 15.14 13.58 -10.86
CA GLY A 228 14.80 14.77 -10.10
C GLY A 228 14.00 15.83 -10.84
N SER A 229 13.26 16.60 -10.02
CA SER A 229 12.85 17.99 -10.21
C SER A 229 13.42 18.72 -11.43
#